data_AF-K8W1G7-F1
#
_entry.id   AF-K8W1G7-F1
#
_cell.length_a   1.000
_cell.length_b   1.000
_cell.length_c   1.000
_cell.angle_alpha   90.00
_cell.angle_beta   90.00
_cell.angle_gamma   90.00
#
_symmetry.space_group_name_H-M   'P 1'
#
loop_
_entity.id
_entity.type
_entity.pdbx_description
1 polymer ?
#
loop_
_entity_poly.entity_id
_entity_poly.type
_entity_poly.pdbx_seq_one_letter_code
_entity_poly.pdbx_strand_id
1 'polypeptide(L)'
;MIFEIFRNILHYGFHFLVPIFFGYLFWRKNWKLAALLMIATMAIDLDHLLADPIFDPERCGIGFHPLHTIWAAVAYVILFLMPSWKLKAIAVGCLFHLFTDSLDCYMGSLKRDYFHSIYSALNNEFESNKFENKYLCMKRVESHVGKDS
;
A
#
# COMPACT_ATOMS: atom_id res chain seq x y z
N MET A 1 -6.52 3.19 -13.06
CA MET A 1 -6.11 4.59 -13.27
C MET A 1 -6.63 5.51 -12.16
N ILE A 2 -7.96 5.64 -11.96
CA ILE A 2 -8.53 6.52 -10.91
C ILE A 2 -8.06 6.13 -9.50
N PHE A 3 -8.06 4.83 -9.19
CA PHE A 3 -7.61 4.33 -7.89
C PHE A 3 -6.15 4.69 -7.56
N GLU A 4 -5.25 4.59 -8.53
CA GLU A 4 -3.83 4.95 -8.36
C GLU A 4 -3.65 6.45 -8.11
N ILE A 5 -4.38 7.29 -8.85
CA ILE A 5 -4.35 8.73 -8.65
C ILE A 5 -4.80 9.07 -7.23
N PHE A 6 -5.89 8.44 -6.78
CA PHE A 6 -6.39 8.64 -5.42
C PHE A 6 -5.40 8.18 -4.35
N ARG A 7 -4.81 6.99 -4.52
CA ARG A 7 -3.77 6.44 -3.64
C ARG A 7 -2.58 7.38 -3.51
N ASN A 8 -2.04 7.84 -4.63
CA ASN A 8 -0.89 8.75 -4.65
C ASN A 8 -1.21 10.11 -4.02
N ILE A 9 -2.41 10.65 -4.26
CA ILE A 9 -2.86 11.90 -3.63
C ILE A 9 -2.95 11.73 -2.11
N LEU A 10 -3.48 10.60 -1.63
CA LEU A 10 -3.52 10.33 -0.20
C LEU A 10 -2.12 10.16 0.39
N HIS A 11 -1.27 9.34 -0.23
CA HIS A 11 0.08 9.06 0.25
C HIS A 11 0.92 10.34 0.36
N TYR A 12 1.10 11.09 -0.74
CA TYR A 12 1.87 12.33 -0.71
C TYR A 12 1.15 13.45 0.07
N GLY A 13 -0.18 13.52 -0.03
CA GLY A 13 -0.97 14.49 0.73
C GLY A 13 -0.77 14.31 2.23
N PHE A 14 -0.74 13.08 2.72
CA PHE A 14 -0.55 12.79 4.13
C PHE A 14 0.88 13.10 4.57
N HIS A 15 1.88 12.68 3.81
CA HIS A 15 3.29 12.95 4.10
C HIS A 15 3.65 14.44 4.18
N PHE A 16 2.95 15.33 3.46
CA PHE A 16 3.28 16.76 3.45
C PHE A 16 2.26 17.65 4.17
N LEU A 17 0.94 17.44 3.99
CA LEU A 17 -0.08 18.33 4.55
C LEU A 17 -0.38 18.03 6.03
N VAL A 18 -0.39 16.75 6.41
CA VAL A 18 -0.74 16.37 7.79
C VAL A 18 0.34 16.77 8.80
N PRO A 19 1.66 16.68 8.51
CA PRO A 19 2.69 17.29 9.33
C PRO A 19 2.50 18.78 9.61
N ILE A 20 2.06 19.55 8.61
CA ILE A 20 1.76 20.98 8.78
C ILE A 20 0.59 21.14 9.74
N PHE A 21 -0.48 20.37 9.55
CA PHE A 21 -1.65 20.37 10.41
C PHE A 21 -1.32 19.98 11.87
N PHE A 22 -0.54 18.91 12.07
CA PHE A 22 -0.06 18.50 13.38
C PHE A 22 0.83 19.54 14.04
N GLY A 23 1.73 20.17 13.27
CA GLY A 23 2.59 21.23 13.75
C GLY A 23 1.75 22.37 14.33
N TYR A 24 0.71 22.78 13.59
CA TYR A 24 -0.23 23.81 14.01
C TYR A 24 -1.00 23.42 15.28
N LEU A 25 -1.54 22.20 15.32
CA LEU A 25 -2.39 21.74 16.42
C LEU A 25 -1.63 21.54 17.74
N PHE A 26 -0.47 20.89 17.69
CA PHE A 26 0.25 20.43 18.88
C PHE A 26 1.38 21.37 19.34
N TRP A 27 2.03 22.11 18.43
CA TRP A 27 3.18 22.97 18.75
C TRP A 27 2.90 24.47 18.69
N ARG A 28 1.69 24.89 18.31
CA ARG A 28 1.17 26.27 18.36
C ARG A 28 2.23 27.34 18.07
N LYS A 29 2.86 27.94 19.09
CA LYS A 29 3.88 29.00 18.90
C LYS A 29 5.06 28.57 18.01
N ASN A 30 5.45 27.30 18.05
CA ASN A 30 6.56 26.73 17.29
C ASN A 30 6.09 25.88 16.09
N TRP A 31 4.85 26.05 15.64
CA TRP A 31 4.22 25.17 14.65
C TRP A 31 5.03 25.03 13.36
N LYS A 32 5.63 26.12 12.87
CA LYS A 32 6.43 26.12 11.64
C LYS A 32 7.64 25.22 11.75
N LEU A 33 8.35 25.30 12.88
CA LEU A 33 9.52 24.48 13.13
C LEU A 33 9.12 23.02 13.37
N ALA A 34 8.03 22.77 14.09
CA ALA A 34 7.51 21.41 14.28
C ALA A 34 7.10 20.76 12.94
N ALA A 35 6.40 21.51 12.08
CA ALA A 35 6.04 21.06 10.74
C ALA A 35 7.27 20.76 9.89
N LEU A 36 8.28 21.65 9.90
CA LEU A 36 9.53 21.43 9.17
C LEU A 36 10.29 20.20 9.69
N LEU A 37 10.32 19.99 11.01
CA LEU A 37 10.95 18.80 11.60
C LEU A 37 10.23 17.52 11.20
N MET A 38 8.90 17.51 11.16
CA MET A 38 8.12 16.35 10.71
C MET A 38 8.26 16.12 9.21
N ILE A 39 8.28 17.16 8.37
CA ILE A 39 8.53 16.99 6.93
C ILE A 39 9.98 16.50 6.70
N ALA A 40 10.94 16.92 7.53
CA ALA A 40 12.30 16.42 7.43
C ALA A 40 12.42 14.92 7.73
N THR A 41 11.45 14.30 8.42
CA THR A 41 11.48 12.85 8.65
C THR A 41 11.19 12.03 7.41
N MET A 42 10.75 12.63 6.31
CA MET A 42 10.72 11.95 5.00
C MET A 42 12.11 11.41 4.61
N ALA A 43 13.19 11.93 5.21
CA ALA A 43 14.53 11.39 5.05
C ALA A 43 14.68 9.91 5.48
N ILE A 44 13.74 9.33 6.23
CA ILE A 44 13.80 7.89 6.54
C ILE A 44 13.66 7.02 5.30
N ASP A 45 12.96 7.50 4.25
CA ASP A 45 12.84 6.83 2.94
C ASP A 45 14.18 6.65 2.22
N LEU A 46 15.23 7.33 2.66
CA LEU A 46 16.57 7.09 2.11
C LEU A 46 17.05 5.65 2.37
N ASP A 47 16.43 4.93 3.32
CA ASP A 47 16.69 3.51 3.55
C ASP A 47 16.22 2.60 2.39
N HIS A 48 15.37 3.10 1.48
CA HIS A 48 15.03 2.42 0.23
C HIS A 48 16.26 2.19 -0.66
N LEU A 49 17.29 3.03 -0.56
CA LEU A 49 18.55 2.84 -1.30
C LEU A 49 19.32 1.59 -0.87
N LEU A 50 18.95 0.98 0.27
CA LEU A 50 19.56 -0.25 0.77
C LEU A 50 18.83 -1.51 0.31
N ALA A 51 17.72 -1.37 -0.42
CA ALA A 51 16.94 -2.49 -0.93
C ALA A 51 17.34 -2.93 -2.34
N ASP A 52 17.12 -4.22 -2.61
CA ASP A 52 17.21 -4.81 -3.95
C ASP A 52 15.87 -5.51 -4.30
N PRO A 53 15.12 -5.07 -5.34
CA PRO A 53 15.40 -3.93 -6.20
C PRO A 53 15.22 -2.59 -5.47
N ILE A 54 15.90 -1.52 -5.92
CA ILE A 54 15.81 -0.20 -5.28
C ILE A 54 14.38 0.37 -5.36
N PHE A 55 13.70 0.23 -6.50
CA PHE A 55 12.34 0.73 -6.71
C PHE A 55 11.42 -0.38 -7.18
N ASP A 56 10.32 -0.59 -6.45
CA ASP A 56 9.24 -1.50 -6.82
C ASP A 56 7.90 -0.86 -6.43
N PRO A 57 7.05 -0.47 -7.39
CA PRO A 57 5.77 0.20 -7.11
C PRO A 57 4.68 -0.73 -6.56
N GLU A 58 4.88 -2.05 -6.60
CA GLU A 58 3.91 -3.06 -6.18
C GLU A 58 4.29 -3.71 -4.83
N ARG A 59 5.43 -3.33 -4.23
CA ARG A 59 5.85 -3.83 -2.91
C ARG A 59 5.29 -2.97 -1.77
N CYS A 60 5.09 -3.62 -0.63
CA CYS A 60 4.95 -2.92 0.64
C CYS A 60 6.33 -2.61 1.22
N GLY A 61 6.60 -1.35 1.57
CA GLY A 61 7.87 -0.93 2.18
C GLY A 61 8.00 -1.30 3.66
N ILE A 62 6.87 -1.52 4.35
CA ILE A 62 6.85 -1.86 5.78
C ILE A 62 7.42 -3.27 6.00
N GLY A 63 8.41 -3.37 6.89
CA GLY A 63 9.13 -4.59 7.22
C GLY A 63 10.26 -4.95 6.24
N PHE A 64 10.35 -4.25 5.11
CA PHE A 64 11.35 -4.53 4.07
C PHE A 64 12.62 -3.68 4.23
N HIS A 65 12.48 -2.44 4.74
CA HIS A 65 13.60 -1.53 4.96
C HIS A 65 13.90 -1.36 6.45
N PRO A 66 15.17 -1.13 6.84
CA PRO A 66 15.57 -1.06 8.25
C PRO A 66 14.77 -0.05 9.09
N LEU A 67 14.48 1.14 8.56
CA LEU A 67 13.74 2.21 9.26
C LEU A 67 12.22 2.05 9.16
N HIS A 68 11.76 1.14 8.31
CA HIS A 68 10.35 0.81 8.12
C HIS A 68 9.97 -0.49 8.84
N THR A 69 10.71 -0.88 9.87
CA THR A 69 10.43 -2.08 10.68
C THR A 69 9.62 -1.76 11.94
N ILE A 70 9.02 -2.80 12.53
CA ILE A 70 8.39 -2.67 13.85
C ILE A 70 9.39 -2.26 14.94
N TRP A 71 10.65 -2.65 14.79
CA TRP A 71 11.74 -2.23 15.69
C TRP A 71 12.04 -0.74 15.57
N ALA A 72 12.01 -0.19 14.35
CA ALA A 72 12.11 1.24 14.13
C ALA A 72 10.91 2.00 14.74
N ALA A 73 9.69 1.47 14.57
CA ALA A 73 8.50 2.04 15.20
C ALA A 73 8.63 2.11 16.74
N VAL A 74 9.12 1.05 17.38
CA VAL A 74 9.40 1.05 18.83
C VAL A 74 10.43 2.13 19.20
N ALA A 75 11.51 2.26 18.43
CA ALA A 75 12.51 3.31 18.64
C ALA A 75 11.90 4.72 18.52
N TYR A 76 10.99 4.95 17.58
CA TYR A 76 10.28 6.22 17.44
C TYR A 76 9.31 6.49 18.60
N VAL A 77 8.63 5.45 19.12
CA VAL A 77 7.83 5.59 20.35
C VAL A 77 8.71 5.98 21.54
N ILE A 78 9.88 5.37 21.70
CA ILE A 78 10.83 5.76 22.76
C ILE A 78 11.26 7.22 22.56
N LEU A 79 11.57 7.63 21.33
CA LEU A 79 11.92 9.01 21.00
C LEU A 79 10.79 9.99 21.36
N PHE A 80 9.53 9.58 21.20
CA PHE A 80 8.35 10.37 21.59
C PHE A 80 8.22 10.57 23.10
N LEU A 81 8.69 9.62 23.91
CA LEU A 81 8.63 9.74 25.38
C LEU A 81 9.67 10.73 25.93
N MET A 82 10.65 11.14 25.12
CA MET A 82 11.68 12.09 25.54
C MET A 82 11.09 13.47 25.87
N PRO A 83 11.63 14.19 26.87
CA PRO A 83 11.06 15.46 27.35
C PRO A 83 11.19 16.62 26.35
N SER A 84 12.06 16.50 25.34
CA SER A 84 12.26 17.54 24.32
C SER A 84 11.10 17.60 23.34
N TRP A 85 10.43 18.74 23.25
CA TRP A 85 9.35 18.96 22.30
C TRP A 85 9.79 18.78 20.84
N LYS A 86 11.06 19.03 20.51
CA LYS A 86 11.62 18.82 19.16
C LYS A 86 11.73 17.34 18.83
N LEU A 87 12.20 16.53 19.79
CA LEU A 87 12.28 15.08 19.62
C LEU A 87 10.88 14.47 19.50
N LYS A 88 9.90 14.99 20.24
CA LYS A 88 8.49 14.63 20.07
C LYS A 88 7.97 14.93 18.67
N ALA A 89 8.30 16.09 18.10
CA ALA A 89 7.90 16.42 16.72
C ALA A 89 8.54 15.44 15.72
N ILE A 90 9.84 15.16 15.84
CA ILE A 90 10.54 14.17 15.00
C ILE A 90 9.89 12.79 15.16
N ALA A 91 9.64 12.34 16.38
CA ALA A 91 9.02 11.04 16.64
C ALA A 91 7.60 10.93 16.04
N VAL A 92 6.78 11.98 16.17
CA VAL A 92 5.46 12.04 15.53
C VAL A 92 5.60 12.00 14.02
N GLY A 93 6.57 12.72 13.44
CA GLY A 93 6.89 12.67 12.02
C GLY A 93 7.20 11.25 11.55
N CYS A 94 8.16 10.57 12.18
CA CYS A 94 8.53 9.19 11.84
C CYS A 94 7.35 8.22 12.02
N LEU A 95 6.61 8.30 13.13
CA LEU A 95 5.47 7.40 13.35
C LEU A 95 4.35 7.63 12.34
N PHE A 96 4.06 8.89 12.01
CA PHE A 96 3.03 9.21 11.03
C PHE A 96 3.48 8.85 9.60
N HIS A 97 4.77 8.91 9.32
CA HIS A 97 5.37 8.40 8.09
C HIS A 97 5.08 6.90 7.93
N LEU A 98 5.46 6.09 8.92
CA LEU A 98 5.20 4.64 8.91
C LEU A 98 3.71 4.33 8.80
N PHE A 99 2.86 5.12 9.46
CA PHE A 99 1.41 4.97 9.33
C PHE A 99 0.93 5.23 7.89
N THR A 100 1.41 6.28 7.25
CA THR A 100 1.05 6.64 5.88
C THR A 100 1.50 5.56 4.88
N ASP A 101 2.69 5.00 5.07
CA ASP A 101 3.18 3.90 4.23
C ASP A 101 2.40 2.60 4.47
N SER A 102 2.03 2.34 5.72
CA SER A 102 1.17 1.19 6.06
C SER A 102 -0.21 1.30 5.41
N LEU A 103 -0.77 2.51 5.34
CA LEU A 103 -2.01 2.77 4.61
C LEU A 103 -1.84 2.52 3.11
N ASP A 104 -0.73 2.94 2.51
CA ASP A 104 -0.46 2.67 1.08
C ASP A 104 -0.37 1.16 0.81
N CYS A 105 0.33 0.42 1.67
CA CYS A 105 0.40 -1.04 1.60
C CYS A 105 -0.99 -1.68 1.68
N TYR A 106 -1.84 -1.22 2.59
CA TYR A 106 -3.19 -1.73 2.75
C TYR A 106 -4.06 -1.47 1.51
N MET A 107 -4.01 -0.25 0.97
CA MET A 107 -4.71 0.11 -0.26
C MET A 107 -4.22 -0.72 -1.46
N GLY A 108 -2.91 -0.94 -1.57
CA GLY A 108 -2.31 -1.81 -2.59
C GLY A 108 -2.80 -3.25 -2.49
N SER A 109 -2.85 -3.82 -1.28
CA SER A 109 -3.39 -5.17 -1.05
C SER A 109 -4.84 -5.27 -1.47
N LEU A 110 -5.68 -4.32 -1.06
CA LEU A 110 -7.11 -4.32 -1.39
C LEU A 110 -7.37 -4.35 -2.91
N LYS A 111 -6.58 -3.58 -3.67
CA LYS A 111 -6.63 -3.60 -5.15
C LYS A 111 -6.27 -4.97 -5.71
N ARG A 112 -5.20 -5.60 -5.18
CA ARG A 112 -4.77 -6.94 -5.63
C ARG A 112 -5.83 -8.00 -5.33
N ASP A 113 -6.42 -7.97 -4.13
CA ASP A 113 -7.44 -8.93 -3.71
C ASP A 113 -8.71 -8.82 -4.58
N TYR A 114 -9.14 -7.60 -4.89
CA TYR A 114 -10.26 -7.36 -5.79
C TYR A 114 -10.00 -7.90 -7.20
N PHE A 115 -8.82 -7.63 -7.76
CA PHE A 115 -8.47 -8.12 -9.10
C PHE A 115 -8.35 -9.65 -9.14
N HIS A 116 -7.75 -10.25 -8.11
CA HIS A 116 -7.65 -11.70 -8.00
C HIS A 116 -9.04 -12.37 -7.95
N SER A 117 -9.97 -11.78 -7.20
CA SER A 117 -11.36 -12.25 -7.13
C SER A 117 -12.03 -12.23 -8.52
N ILE A 118 -11.97 -11.10 -9.24
CA ILE A 118 -12.55 -10.99 -10.59
C ILE A 118 -11.90 -11.97 -11.56
N TYR A 119 -10.57 -12.06 -11.56
CA TYR A 119 -9.85 -12.96 -12.46
C TYR A 119 -10.22 -14.43 -12.21
N SER A 120 -10.31 -14.83 -10.94
CA SER A 120 -10.73 -16.20 -10.59
C SER A 120 -12.17 -16.50 -11.01
N ALA A 121 -13.10 -15.55 -10.86
CA ALA A 121 -14.48 -15.70 -11.29
C ALA A 121 -14.59 -15.84 -12.82
N LEU A 122 -13.91 -14.97 -13.57
CA LEU A 122 -13.88 -15.01 -15.03
C LEU A 122 -13.24 -16.30 -15.56
N ASN A 123 -12.15 -16.76 -14.93
CA ASN A 123 -11.47 -17.98 -15.37
C ASN A 123 -12.32 -19.24 -15.11
N ASN A 124 -13.05 -19.28 -13.99
CA ASN A 124 -13.99 -20.36 -13.69
C ASN A 124 -15.17 -20.38 -14.67
N GLU A 125 -15.73 -19.21 -15.01
CA GLU A 125 -16.79 -19.09 -16.01
C GLU A 125 -16.31 -19.52 -17.40
N PHE A 126 -15.09 -19.12 -17.79
CA PHE A 126 -14.48 -19.53 -19.05
C PHE A 126 -14.26 -21.05 -19.13
N GLU A 127 -13.71 -21.69 -18.09
CA GLU A 127 -13.55 -23.13 -18.05
C GLU A 127 -14.89 -23.88 -18.04
N SER A 128 -15.92 -23.36 -17.35
CA SER A 128 -17.29 -23.91 -17.41
C SER A 128 -17.87 -23.86 -18.82
N ASN A 129 -17.78 -22.69 -19.49
CA ASN A 129 -18.26 -22.52 -20.86
C ASN A 129 -17.49 -23.39 -21.87
N LYS A 130 -16.19 -23.58 -21.67
CA LYS A 130 -15.36 -24.47 -22.48
C LYS A 130 -15.78 -25.93 -22.32
N PHE A 131 -16.09 -26.35 -21.10
CA PHE A 131 -16.61 -27.70 -20.83
C PHE A 131 -17.98 -27.92 -21.48
N GLU A 132 -18.90 -26.97 -21.34
CA GLU A 132 -20.23 -27.05 -21.93
C GLU A 132 -20.18 -27.11 -23.46
N ASN A 133 -19.37 -26.25 -24.10
CA ASN A 133 -19.18 -26.28 -25.55
C ASN A 133 -18.56 -27.60 -26.02
N LYS A 134 -17.61 -28.17 -25.28
CA LYS A 134 -17.03 -29.48 -25.58
C LYS A 134 -18.09 -30.59 -25.49
N TYR A 135 -18.92 -30.58 -24.44
CA TYR A 135 -20.01 -31.54 -24.28
C TYR A 135 -21.07 -31.44 -25.38
N LEU A 136 -21.49 -30.22 -25.75
CA LEU A 136 -22.42 -29.97 -26.85
C LEU A 136 -21.84 -30.44 -28.20
N CYS A 137 -20.55 -30.22 -28.44
CA CYS A 137 -19.85 -30.72 -29.63
C CYS A 137 -19.86 -32.26 -29.67
N MET A 138 -19.53 -32.94 -28.57
CA MET A 138 -19.56 -34.41 -28.50
C MET A 138 -20.96 -34.97 -28.76
N LYS A 139 -22.01 -34.40 -28.13
CA LYS A 139 -23.41 -34.79 -28.40
C LYS A 139 -23.80 -34.62 -29.86
N ARG A 140 -23.32 -33.57 -30.53
CA ARG A 140 -23.58 -33.35 -31.96
C ARG A 140 -22.92 -34.43 -32.82
N VAL A 141 -21.67 -34.79 -32.53
CA VAL A 141 -20.95 -35.86 -33.24
C VAL A 141 -21.68 -37.20 -33.10
N GLU A 142 -22.09 -37.57 -31.89
CA GLU A 142 -22.87 -38.80 -31.65
C GLU A 142 -24.18 -38.84 -32.45
N SER A 143 -24.87 -37.69 -32.56
CA SER A 143 -26.12 -37.58 -33.33
C SER A 143 -25.95 -37.73 -34.85
N HIS A 144 -24.75 -37.53 -35.38
CA HIS A 144 -24.45 -37.69 -36.81
C HIS A 144 -23.95 -39.10 -37.11
N VAL A 145 -23.17 -39.71 -36.21
CA VAL A 145 -22.69 -41.10 -36.37
C VAL A 145 -23.84 -42.12 -36.29
N GLY A 146 -24.89 -41.85 -35.51
CA GLY A 146 -26.06 -42.74 -35.40
C GLY A 146 -27.09 -42.66 -36.54
N LYS A 147 -26.85 -41.85 -37.57
CA LYS A 147 -27.75 -41.70 -38.73
C LYS A 147 -27.27 -42.40 -40.01
N ASP A 148 -26.06 -42.97 -39.99
CA ASP A 148 -25.44 -43.64 -41.13
C ASP A 148 -25.45 -45.19 -41.02
N SER A 149 -26.29 -45.75 -40.13
CA SER A 149 -26.48 -47.20 -39.93
C SER A 149 -27.92 -47.63 -40.15
#